data_AF-A0A3P8W2X0-F1
#
_entry.id   AF-A0A3P8W2X0-F1
#
_cell.length_a   1.000
_cell.length_b   1.000
_cell.length_c   1.000
_cell.angle_alpha   90.00
_cell.angle_beta   90.00
_cell.angle_gamma   90.00
#
_symmetry.space_group_name_H-M   'P 1'
#
loop_
_entity.id
_entity.type
_entity.pdbx_description
1 polymer ?
#
loop_
_entity_poly.entity_id
_entity_poly.type
_entity_poly.pdbx_seq_one_letter_code
_entity_poly.pdbx_strand_id
1 'polypeptide(L)'
;MFSSNLSTVSAAWRFVSTVARKGQSGLFCRSKHGFLPELELRFLQCTCCWRNRIPVAGFETLNTHFLTPSGPCKDDPDKHLDTCYTAEQRDTILQLLNNASPSELACVKLLKGKKSLNIVDYRMKNGPFKTLESVVNVPSLKHKTAHVVFDSILNPIRKEKKARIKLAKFIKPEIDRSWLEDANSIVSIVCGTNKIAWASVDRGMTVLDWQQLQCPNFLSGTYMASAYLSNVSEVVSLLPSADFYLIEKQSFSVHNSALFPIITHMRAVEAMLFALLEPKNTLSDSSIPPRVLNINRAAVGRHFGLLVGESRTSGTHIIQQLMIQSVSKKPSRVNFPQELLIKYRNHFQMDHRRGGEELCDALLQAVAFYELLNESSS
;
A
#
# COMPACT_ATOMS: atom_id res chain seq x y z
N MET A 1 -12.12 71.56 -47.72
CA MET A 1 -10.72 71.62 -47.22
C MET A 1 -10.51 70.43 -46.30
N PHE A 2 -9.50 69.62 -46.61
CA PHE A 2 -9.08 68.39 -45.92
C PHE A 2 -8.85 68.61 -44.41
N SER A 3 -9.13 67.62 -43.56
CA SER A 3 -8.17 66.55 -43.24
C SER A 3 -8.57 65.80 -41.97
N SER A 4 -8.55 64.48 -42.07
CA SER A 4 -8.33 63.50 -41.02
C SER A 4 -6.99 63.70 -40.29
N ASN A 5 -6.87 63.21 -39.05
CA ASN A 5 -5.63 62.57 -38.57
C ASN A 5 -5.85 61.63 -37.36
N LEU A 6 -5.46 60.37 -37.57
CA LEU A 6 -4.96 59.41 -36.59
C LEU A 6 -3.50 59.75 -36.24
N SER A 7 -3.03 59.39 -35.04
CA SER A 7 -1.73 58.71 -34.82
C SER A 7 -1.52 58.38 -33.32
N THR A 8 -1.33 57.13 -32.86
CA THR A 8 -0.20 56.16 -32.89
C THR A 8 1.01 56.40 -31.97
N VAL A 9 1.35 55.35 -31.19
CA VAL A 9 2.73 54.80 -30.90
C VAL A 9 3.55 55.54 -29.80
N SER A 10 4.41 54.99 -28.91
CA SER A 10 5.09 53.71 -28.57
C SER A 10 5.62 53.86 -27.11
N ALA A 11 5.70 52.83 -26.24
CA ALA A 11 6.90 52.05 -25.84
C ALA A 11 8.19 52.88 -25.54
N ALA A 12 9.11 52.59 -24.60
CA ALA A 12 9.32 51.58 -23.57
C ALA A 12 10.64 51.93 -22.78
N TRP A 13 10.91 51.23 -21.65
CA TRP A 13 12.23 50.86 -21.06
C TRP A 13 12.95 51.72 -19.95
N ARG A 14 13.02 51.08 -18.76
CA ARG A 14 14.22 50.69 -17.94
C ARG A 14 14.93 51.66 -16.94
N PHE A 15 14.85 51.25 -15.66
CA PHE A 15 15.95 50.88 -14.69
C PHE A 15 16.58 51.86 -13.64
N VAL A 16 16.79 51.27 -12.43
CA VAL A 16 17.73 51.54 -11.29
C VAL A 16 17.39 52.74 -10.36
N SER A 17 17.32 52.68 -9.01
CA SER A 17 18.21 52.14 -7.93
C SER A 17 17.43 52.03 -6.58
N THR A 18 17.60 50.99 -5.75
CA THR A 18 18.60 50.75 -4.67
C THR A 18 18.42 51.57 -3.38
N VAL A 19 17.95 50.95 -2.28
CA VAL A 19 18.46 51.19 -0.91
C VAL A 19 18.43 49.88 -0.11
N ALA A 20 19.63 49.48 0.32
CA ALA A 20 19.89 48.42 1.27
C ALA A 20 19.85 48.95 2.70
N ARG A 21 19.41 48.12 3.67
CA ARG A 21 19.82 48.27 5.08
C ARG A 21 20.32 46.95 5.64
N LYS A 22 21.63 46.94 5.90
CA LYS A 22 22.40 45.98 6.70
C LYS A 22 22.05 46.08 8.19
N GLY A 23 22.12 44.95 8.87
CA GLY A 23 22.33 44.84 10.32
C GLY A 23 23.03 43.51 10.63
N GLN A 24 24.34 43.57 10.87
CA GLN A 24 25.27 42.50 11.26
C GLN A 24 25.23 42.34 12.80
N SER A 25 25.09 41.12 13.36
CA SER A 25 26.15 40.21 13.85
C SER A 25 26.16 40.05 15.37
N GLY A 26 26.09 38.78 15.81
CA GLY A 26 26.78 38.26 17.01
C GLY A 26 26.04 38.31 18.35
N LEU A 27 25.78 37.14 18.95
CA LEU A 27 26.53 36.65 20.12
C LEU A 27 25.91 35.35 20.66
N PHE A 28 26.77 34.36 20.85
CA PHE A 28 26.51 33.18 21.66
C PHE A 28 26.23 33.60 23.11
N CYS A 29 25.11 33.14 23.67
CA CYS A 29 24.97 32.96 25.11
C CYS A 29 24.28 31.63 25.39
N ARG A 30 25.03 30.74 26.02
CA ARG A 30 24.58 29.48 26.60
C ARG A 30 24.24 29.72 28.07
N SER A 31 23.30 28.91 28.58
CA SER A 31 23.03 28.58 30.00
C SER A 31 22.01 29.50 30.71
N LYS A 32 21.01 29.05 31.48
CA LYS A 32 20.80 27.81 32.26
C LYS A 32 19.29 27.50 32.49
N HIS A 33 18.97 26.21 32.46
CA HIS A 33 17.95 25.50 33.27
C HIS A 33 16.46 25.79 33.04
N GLY A 34 15.82 24.86 32.34
CA GLY A 34 14.39 24.58 32.43
C GLY A 34 14.19 23.11 32.05
N PHE A 35 13.76 22.29 33.00
CA PHE A 35 13.51 20.86 32.80
C PHE A 35 12.50 20.65 31.67
N LEU A 36 12.92 19.98 30.59
CA LEU A 36 12.02 19.42 29.59
C LEU A 36 11.78 17.94 29.94
N PRO A 37 10.54 17.43 29.82
CA PRO A 37 10.26 16.01 30.01
C PRO A 37 11.04 15.20 28.97
N GLU A 38 11.56 14.07 29.41
CA GLU A 38 12.29 13.07 28.63
C GLU A 38 11.49 12.71 27.36
N LEU A 39 11.97 13.19 26.20
CA LEU A 39 11.41 12.85 24.89
C LEU A 39 11.79 11.41 24.58
N GLU A 40 10.86 10.49 24.84
CA GLU A 40 10.95 9.10 24.38
C GLU A 40 11.09 9.07 22.85
N LEU A 41 12.25 8.61 22.38
CA LEU A 41 12.57 8.47 20.97
C LEU A 41 11.71 7.35 20.36
N ARG A 42 10.67 7.73 19.61
CA ARG A 42 9.84 6.78 18.87
C ARG A 42 10.46 6.45 17.51
N PHE A 43 10.62 5.16 17.25
CA PHE A 43 11.06 4.62 15.95
C PHE A 43 9.95 4.81 14.91
N LEU A 44 10.29 5.30 13.72
CA LEU A 44 9.38 5.31 12.57
C LEU A 44 9.51 4.00 11.79
N GLN A 45 8.39 3.31 11.58
CA GLN A 45 8.33 2.12 10.72
C GLN A 45 8.27 2.52 9.24
N CYS A 46 9.13 1.91 8.42
CA CYS A 46 9.12 2.06 6.97
C CYS A 46 7.93 1.28 6.36
N THR A 47 6.97 2.01 5.80
CA THR A 47 5.74 1.46 5.17
C THR A 47 6.01 0.62 3.92
N CYS A 48 7.23 0.67 3.36
CA CYS A 48 7.61 -0.13 2.18
C CYS A 48 8.12 -1.53 2.51
N CYS A 49 8.65 -1.78 3.72
CA CYS A 49 9.46 -2.98 3.97
C CYS A 49 9.09 -3.78 5.23
N TRP A 50 8.28 -3.26 6.17
CA TRP A 50 7.78 -3.91 7.39
C TRP A 50 8.77 -4.72 8.27
N ARG A 51 10.09 -4.76 7.97
CA ARG A 51 11.07 -5.64 8.64
C ARG A 51 12.31 -4.96 9.20
N ASN A 52 12.57 -3.69 8.92
CA ASN A 52 13.73 -2.99 9.50
C ASN A 52 13.29 -1.74 10.25
N ARG A 53 13.68 -1.66 11.54
CA ARG A 53 13.69 -0.41 12.30
C ARG A 53 14.85 0.43 11.76
N ILE A 54 14.57 1.61 11.23
CA ILE A 54 15.61 2.55 10.79
C ILE A 54 15.81 3.55 11.95
N PRO A 55 16.99 3.61 12.58
CA PRO A 55 17.27 4.66 13.55
C PRO A 55 17.35 6.00 12.83
N VAL A 56 16.75 7.05 13.43
CA VAL A 56 16.88 8.43 12.94
C VAL A 56 18.33 8.85 13.16
N ALA A 57 19.06 9.07 12.06
CA ALA A 57 20.46 9.45 12.13
C ALA A 57 20.60 10.88 12.69
N GLY A 58 21.17 10.99 13.89
CA GLY A 58 21.87 12.20 14.29
C GLY A 58 23.17 12.30 13.49
N PHE A 59 23.51 13.50 13.04
CA PHE A 59 24.87 13.79 12.57
C PHE A 59 25.84 13.42 13.70
N GLU A 60 26.92 12.69 13.36
CA GLU A 60 27.95 12.13 14.26
C GLU A 60 27.68 10.70 14.75
N THR A 61 27.96 9.69 13.90
CA THR A 61 28.69 8.46 14.26
C THR A 61 28.83 7.55 13.04
N LEU A 62 29.89 7.78 12.24
CA LEU A 62 30.47 6.74 11.40
C LEU A 62 31.61 6.12 12.20
N ASN A 63 31.35 4.98 12.85
CA ASN A 63 32.33 3.92 13.06
C ASN A 63 31.65 2.68 13.67
N THR A 64 31.71 1.60 12.88
CA THR A 64 31.96 0.21 13.28
C THR A 64 31.35 -0.37 14.56
N HIS A 65 30.71 -1.52 14.35
CA HIS A 65 30.25 -2.57 15.27
C HIS A 65 28.86 -2.41 15.91
N PHE A 66 27.98 -3.36 15.53
CA PHE A 66 27.24 -4.30 16.40
C PHE A 66 25.89 -4.66 15.79
N LEU A 67 25.88 -5.66 14.91
CA LEU A 67 24.80 -6.64 14.83
C LEU A 67 25.43 -8.02 14.67
N THR A 68 25.70 -8.62 15.82
CA THR A 68 25.81 -10.07 16.00
C THR A 68 24.41 -10.64 15.80
N PRO A 69 24.14 -11.45 14.77
CA PRO A 69 23.01 -12.37 14.81
C PRO A 69 23.37 -13.44 15.83
N SER A 70 22.42 -13.77 16.70
CA SER A 70 22.45 -14.92 17.59
C SER A 70 23.03 -16.16 16.89
N GLY A 71 24.21 -16.56 17.35
CA GLY A 71 24.83 -17.88 17.15
C GLY A 71 24.99 -18.37 15.71
N PRO A 72 26.20 -18.31 15.11
CA PRO A 72 26.54 -19.24 14.06
C PRO A 72 26.59 -20.63 14.69
N CYS A 73 25.69 -21.55 14.34
CA CYS A 73 26.09 -22.95 14.36
C CYS A 73 27.36 -22.99 13.51
N LYS A 74 28.49 -23.30 14.15
CA LYS A 74 29.75 -23.54 13.46
C LYS A 74 29.42 -24.48 12.31
N ASP A 75 29.73 -24.06 11.08
CA ASP A 75 29.81 -24.96 9.93
C ASP A 75 30.91 -25.96 10.31
N ASP A 76 30.52 -27.03 11.00
CA ASP A 76 31.35 -28.19 11.27
C ASP A 76 31.07 -29.17 10.13
N PRO A 77 31.96 -29.29 9.13
CA PRO A 77 31.70 -30.07 7.93
C PRO A 77 31.53 -31.57 8.18
N ASP A 78 31.80 -32.04 9.41
CA ASP A 78 31.72 -33.45 9.82
C ASP A 78 30.51 -33.80 10.69
N LYS A 79 29.55 -32.88 10.90
CA LYS A 79 28.34 -33.23 11.65
C LYS A 79 27.37 -34.05 10.78
N HIS A 80 27.47 -35.37 10.91
CA HIS A 80 26.62 -36.37 10.24
C HIS A 80 25.12 -36.04 10.43
N LEU A 81 24.35 -35.97 9.34
CA LEU A 81 22.94 -35.54 9.34
C LEU A 81 22.07 -36.37 10.31
N ASP A 82 22.38 -37.65 10.44
CA ASP A 82 21.73 -38.63 11.31
C ASP A 82 21.85 -38.27 12.80
N THR A 83 22.88 -37.51 13.20
CA THR A 83 23.05 -37.07 14.59
C THR A 83 22.18 -35.86 14.93
N CYS A 84 21.58 -35.22 13.93
CA CYS A 84 20.75 -34.03 14.10
C CYS A 84 19.26 -34.35 14.32
N TYR A 85 18.83 -35.60 14.19
CA TYR A 85 17.43 -36.01 14.28
C TYR A 85 17.27 -37.25 15.18
N THR A 86 16.13 -37.37 15.86
CA THR A 86 15.82 -38.58 16.66
C THR A 86 15.59 -39.79 15.75
N ALA A 87 15.63 -41.01 16.30
CA ALA A 87 15.36 -42.24 15.52
C ALA A 87 13.99 -42.19 14.83
N GLU A 88 12.95 -41.79 15.56
CA GLU A 88 11.59 -41.66 15.04
C GLU A 88 11.47 -40.61 13.91
N GLN A 89 12.18 -39.48 14.06
CA GLN A 89 12.23 -38.43 13.04
C GLN A 89 12.94 -38.91 11.77
N ARG A 90 14.05 -39.64 11.93
CA ARG A 90 14.80 -40.23 10.81
C ARG A 90 13.94 -41.23 10.04
N ASP A 91 13.27 -42.12 10.74
CA ASP A 91 12.39 -43.12 10.13
C ASP A 91 11.25 -42.45 9.37
N THR A 92 10.63 -41.42 9.94
CA THR A 92 9.57 -40.64 9.27
C THR A 92 10.08 -39.98 7.97
N ILE A 93 11.26 -39.38 8.01
CA ILE A 93 11.87 -38.73 6.83
C ILE A 93 12.19 -39.77 5.76
N LEU A 94 12.86 -40.87 6.13
CA LEU A 94 13.25 -41.93 5.20
C LEU A 94 12.03 -42.63 4.60
N GLN A 95 10.99 -42.89 5.40
CA GLN A 95 9.74 -43.49 4.93
C GLN A 95 9.08 -42.62 3.86
N LEU A 96 9.03 -41.30 4.06
CA LEU A 96 8.48 -40.39 3.06
C LEU A 96 9.36 -40.32 1.79
N LEU A 97 10.68 -40.21 1.93
CA LEU A 97 11.59 -40.11 0.78
C LEU A 97 11.66 -41.41 -0.04
N ASN A 98 11.49 -42.57 0.58
CA ASN A 98 11.52 -43.87 -0.11
C ASN A 98 10.19 -44.25 -0.77
N ASN A 99 9.05 -43.81 -0.20
CA ASN A 99 7.74 -44.28 -0.66
C ASN A 99 6.92 -43.24 -1.42
N ALA A 100 7.17 -41.94 -1.21
CA ALA A 100 6.36 -40.90 -1.84
C ALA A 100 6.54 -40.84 -3.36
N SER A 101 5.47 -40.50 -4.07
CA SER A 101 5.44 -40.23 -5.51
C SER A 101 6.09 -38.87 -5.85
N PRO A 102 6.47 -38.62 -7.12
CA PRO A 102 7.03 -37.33 -7.53
C PRO A 102 6.11 -36.13 -7.22
N SER A 103 4.79 -36.32 -7.29
CA SER A 103 3.78 -35.32 -6.98
C SER A 103 3.68 -35.02 -5.48
N GLU A 104 3.78 -36.05 -4.64
CA GLU A 104 3.80 -35.89 -3.18
C GLU A 104 5.10 -35.22 -2.70
N LEU A 105 6.25 -35.62 -3.25
CA LEU A 105 7.53 -34.97 -2.97
C LEU A 105 7.53 -33.50 -3.40
N ALA A 106 6.86 -33.15 -4.51
CA ALA A 106 6.75 -31.76 -4.95
C ALA A 106 5.93 -30.86 -3.99
N CYS A 107 5.14 -31.45 -3.09
CA CYS A 107 4.43 -30.70 -2.04
C CYS A 107 5.37 -30.25 -0.91
N VAL A 108 6.51 -30.92 -0.71
CA VAL A 108 7.51 -30.57 0.30
C VAL A 108 8.32 -29.34 -0.13
N LYS A 109 8.63 -28.46 0.83
CA LYS A 109 9.39 -27.23 0.57
C LYS A 109 10.75 -27.59 -0.04
N LEU A 110 11.16 -26.88 -1.09
CA LEU A 110 12.41 -27.09 -1.84
C LEU A 110 12.55 -28.40 -2.64
N LEU A 111 11.52 -29.25 -2.71
CA LEU A 111 11.52 -30.48 -3.52
C LEU A 111 10.71 -30.38 -4.82
N LYS A 112 10.28 -29.18 -5.22
CA LYS A 112 9.53 -28.96 -6.47
C LYS A 112 10.37 -29.18 -7.73
N GLY A 113 9.73 -29.68 -8.78
CA GLY A 113 10.30 -29.79 -10.12
C GLY A 113 11.38 -30.86 -10.22
N LYS A 114 12.54 -30.51 -10.77
CA LYS A 114 13.62 -31.49 -11.04
C LYS A 114 14.10 -32.24 -9.78
N LYS A 115 13.97 -31.65 -8.59
CA LYS A 115 14.45 -32.26 -7.34
C LYS A 115 13.62 -33.46 -6.89
N SER A 116 12.29 -33.44 -7.03
CA SER A 116 11.46 -34.61 -6.70
C SER A 116 11.73 -35.77 -7.67
N LEU A 117 11.91 -35.46 -8.96
CA LEU A 117 12.27 -36.45 -9.98
C LEU A 117 13.64 -37.08 -9.67
N ASN A 118 14.64 -36.26 -9.34
CA ASN A 118 15.98 -36.77 -8.99
C ASN A 118 15.98 -37.71 -7.79
N ILE A 119 15.12 -37.48 -6.79
CA ILE A 119 14.99 -38.38 -5.62
C ILE A 119 14.45 -39.74 -6.04
N VAL A 120 13.39 -39.75 -6.88
CA VAL A 120 12.79 -40.99 -7.39
C VAL A 120 13.77 -41.73 -8.30
N ASP A 121 14.44 -41.02 -9.21
CA ASP A 121 15.44 -41.61 -10.11
C ASP A 121 16.63 -42.18 -9.34
N TYR A 122 17.08 -41.50 -8.29
CA TYR A 122 18.20 -41.95 -7.47
C TYR A 122 17.86 -43.23 -6.70
N ARG A 123 16.69 -43.29 -6.04
CA ARG A 123 16.28 -44.50 -5.30
C ARG A 123 15.96 -45.68 -6.22
N MET A 124 15.48 -45.42 -7.44
CA MET A 124 15.28 -46.47 -8.44
C MET A 124 16.61 -47.09 -8.92
N LYS A 125 17.69 -46.30 -8.98
CA LYS A 125 19.01 -46.75 -9.43
C LYS A 125 19.88 -47.34 -8.32
N ASN A 126 19.81 -46.79 -7.11
CA ASN A 126 20.72 -47.13 -6.01
C ASN A 126 20.02 -47.88 -4.86
N GLY A 127 18.72 -48.15 -4.99
CA GLY A 127 17.89 -48.71 -3.91
C GLY A 127 17.40 -47.64 -2.92
N PRO A 128 16.58 -48.04 -1.93
CA PRO A 128 16.03 -47.12 -0.94
C PRO A 128 17.14 -46.50 -0.07
N PHE A 129 16.93 -45.25 0.34
CA PHE A 129 17.80 -44.54 1.28
C PHE A 129 17.77 -45.24 2.63
N LYS A 130 18.96 -45.56 3.17
CA LYS A 130 19.12 -46.23 4.47
C LYS A 130 19.49 -45.25 5.59
N THR A 131 20.11 -44.12 5.24
CA THR A 131 20.52 -43.07 6.19
C THR A 131 20.26 -41.69 5.59
N LEU A 132 20.18 -40.64 6.42
CA LEU A 132 19.92 -39.29 5.92
C LEU A 132 21.07 -38.71 5.10
N GLU A 133 22.29 -39.22 5.26
CA GLU A 133 23.47 -38.80 4.49
C GLU A 133 23.40 -39.29 3.05
N SER A 134 22.80 -40.47 2.84
CA SER A 134 22.60 -41.01 1.50
C SER A 134 21.73 -40.09 0.63
N VAL A 135 20.92 -39.22 1.24
CA VAL A 135 20.10 -38.20 0.57
C VAL A 135 20.96 -37.07 -0.02
N VAL A 136 22.14 -36.79 0.53
CA VAL A 136 23.05 -35.75 0.02
C VAL A 136 23.69 -36.13 -1.32
N ASN A 137 23.71 -37.42 -1.63
CA ASN A 137 24.20 -37.95 -2.90
C ASN A 137 23.22 -37.71 -4.06
N VAL A 138 21.98 -37.30 -3.76
CA VAL A 138 21.00 -36.95 -4.80
C VAL A 138 21.41 -35.66 -5.50
N PRO A 139 21.43 -35.62 -6.84
CA PRO A 139 21.77 -34.41 -7.58
C PRO A 139 20.89 -33.21 -7.16
N SER A 140 21.54 -32.09 -6.85
CA SER A 140 20.91 -30.83 -6.40
C SER A 140 20.34 -30.81 -4.98
N LEU A 141 20.67 -31.81 -4.14
CA LEU A 141 20.24 -31.89 -2.75
C LEU A 141 21.46 -31.91 -1.80
N LYS A 142 22.09 -30.74 -1.61
CA LYS A 142 23.26 -30.59 -0.73
C LYS A 142 22.85 -30.47 0.74
N HIS A 143 23.80 -30.64 1.66
CA HIS A 143 23.59 -30.65 3.12
C HIS A 143 22.68 -29.52 3.64
N LYS A 144 22.95 -28.26 3.26
CA LYS A 144 22.12 -27.10 3.64
C LYS A 144 20.67 -27.19 3.12
N THR A 145 20.47 -27.80 1.96
CA THR A 145 19.12 -28.00 1.39
C THR A 145 18.42 -29.21 2.01
N ALA A 146 19.15 -30.30 2.26
CA ALA A 146 18.63 -31.51 2.89
C ALA A 146 18.05 -31.20 4.29
N HIS A 147 18.76 -30.41 5.10
CA HIS A 147 18.27 -29.98 6.41
C HIS A 147 16.91 -29.25 6.33
N VAL A 148 16.77 -28.28 5.42
CA VAL A 148 15.51 -27.53 5.26
C VAL A 148 14.37 -28.41 4.73
N VAL A 149 14.71 -29.43 3.94
CA VAL A 149 13.74 -30.43 3.46
C VAL A 149 13.27 -31.30 4.63
N PHE A 150 14.18 -31.82 5.45
CA PHE A 150 13.86 -32.65 6.61
C PHE A 150 12.99 -31.90 7.62
N ASP A 151 13.34 -30.66 7.94
CA ASP A 151 12.52 -29.80 8.80
C ASP A 151 11.11 -29.59 8.23
N SER A 152 10.99 -29.48 6.91
CA SER A 152 9.71 -29.32 6.23
C SER A 152 8.88 -30.62 6.17
N ILE A 153 9.51 -31.78 6.28
CA ILE A 153 8.84 -33.09 6.33
C ILE A 153 8.30 -33.32 7.73
N LEU A 154 9.11 -33.01 8.76
CA LEU A 154 8.72 -33.14 10.17
C LEU A 154 7.67 -32.10 10.58
N ASN A 155 7.75 -30.89 10.02
CA ASN A 155 6.78 -29.81 10.25
C ASN A 155 6.08 -29.45 8.94
N PRO A 156 5.12 -30.27 8.46
CA PRO A 156 4.36 -29.93 7.27
C PRO A 156 3.53 -28.69 7.59
N ILE A 157 3.95 -27.54 7.04
CA ILE A 157 3.11 -26.34 7.06
C ILE A 157 1.82 -26.73 6.38
N ARG A 158 0.73 -26.87 7.15
CA ARG A 158 -0.63 -27.12 6.64
C ARG A 158 -0.99 -25.95 5.72
N LYS A 159 -0.62 -26.07 4.45
CA LYS A 159 -1.19 -25.27 3.39
C LYS A 159 -2.56 -25.87 3.13
N GLU A 160 -3.51 -25.55 4.01
CA GLU A 160 -4.87 -25.37 3.51
C GLU A 160 -4.74 -24.51 2.26
N LYS A 161 -5.12 -25.07 1.11
CA LYS A 161 -5.27 -24.31 -0.11
C LYS A 161 -6.46 -23.37 0.09
N LYS A 162 -6.36 -22.41 1.01
CA LYS A 162 -7.16 -21.20 0.95
C LYS A 162 -6.82 -20.58 -0.40
N ALA A 163 -7.81 -20.50 -1.27
CA ALA A 163 -7.65 -19.91 -2.57
C ALA A 163 -6.99 -18.54 -2.38
N ARG A 164 -5.71 -18.43 -2.72
CA ARG A 164 -4.99 -17.16 -2.77
C ARG A 164 -5.54 -16.40 -3.97
N ILE A 165 -6.74 -15.86 -3.82
CA ILE A 165 -7.33 -15.03 -4.86
C ILE A 165 -6.64 -13.67 -4.83
N LYS A 166 -6.52 -13.08 -6.02
CA LYS A 166 -5.69 -11.96 -6.48
C LYS A 166 -5.87 -10.61 -5.74
N LEU A 167 -6.48 -10.57 -4.56
CA LEU A 167 -6.76 -9.36 -3.79
C LEU A 167 -5.47 -8.60 -3.39
N ALA A 168 -4.40 -9.36 -3.11
CA ALA A 168 -3.07 -8.84 -2.77
C ALA A 168 -2.43 -7.95 -3.86
N LYS A 169 -3.00 -7.88 -5.07
CA LYS A 169 -2.44 -7.03 -6.14
C LYS A 169 -2.90 -5.57 -6.09
N PHE A 170 -4.05 -5.25 -5.48
CA PHE A 170 -4.62 -3.90 -5.58
C PHE A 170 -4.86 -3.21 -4.24
N ILE A 171 -4.91 -3.94 -3.11
CA ILE A 171 -5.02 -3.36 -1.76
C ILE A 171 -3.68 -3.51 -1.02
N LYS A 172 -3.26 -2.49 -0.28
CA LYS A 172 -2.10 -2.51 0.62
C LYS A 172 -2.40 -1.81 1.96
N PRO A 173 -1.88 -2.27 3.10
CA PRO A 173 -1.13 -3.51 3.29
C PRO A 173 -1.97 -4.77 3.00
N GLU A 174 -1.32 -5.93 2.93
CA GLU A 174 -2.02 -7.20 2.76
C GLU A 174 -2.81 -7.52 4.03
N ILE A 175 -4.10 -7.79 3.89
CA ILE A 175 -5.02 -8.13 4.98
C ILE A 175 -5.75 -9.41 4.60
N ASP A 176 -6.04 -10.23 5.61
CA ASP A 176 -6.85 -11.41 5.42
C ASP A 176 -8.25 -11.01 4.92
N ARG A 177 -8.65 -11.69 3.85
CA ARG A 177 -9.90 -11.42 3.12
C ARG A 177 -11.13 -11.42 4.01
N SER A 178 -11.18 -12.29 5.03
CA SER A 178 -12.32 -12.38 5.96
C SER A 178 -12.63 -11.03 6.58
N TRP A 179 -11.62 -10.25 6.98
CA TRP A 179 -11.83 -8.92 7.53
C TRP A 179 -12.44 -7.95 6.53
N LEU A 180 -12.05 -8.05 5.25
CA LEU A 180 -12.57 -7.20 4.19
C LEU A 180 -14.00 -7.59 3.81
N GLU A 181 -14.32 -8.88 3.86
CA GLU A 181 -15.67 -9.40 3.63
C GLU A 181 -16.63 -9.12 4.79
N ASP A 182 -16.10 -9.02 6.02
CA ASP A 182 -16.89 -8.72 7.23
C ASP A 182 -17.15 -7.22 7.43
N ALA A 183 -16.54 -6.35 6.61
CA ALA A 183 -16.76 -4.91 6.66
C ALA A 183 -18.21 -4.53 6.35
N ASN A 184 -18.82 -3.73 7.23
CA ASN A 184 -20.16 -3.19 7.08
C ASN A 184 -20.15 -1.89 6.28
N SER A 185 -19.12 -1.06 6.47
CA SER A 185 -18.98 0.20 5.74
C SER A 185 -17.52 0.57 5.49
N ILE A 186 -17.30 1.30 4.39
CA ILE A 186 -16.01 1.86 4.03
C ILE A 186 -16.12 3.35 3.73
N VAL A 187 -15.02 4.07 3.89
CA VAL A 187 -14.86 5.44 3.40
C VAL A 187 -13.73 5.45 2.38
N SER A 188 -14.07 5.72 1.13
CA SER A 188 -13.11 5.87 0.04
C SER A 188 -12.71 7.33 -0.09
N ILE A 189 -11.41 7.62 -0.11
CA ILE A 189 -10.79 8.95 -0.07
C ILE A 189 -9.88 9.12 -1.28
N VAL A 190 -10.05 10.23 -2.00
CA VAL A 190 -9.23 10.63 -3.14
C VAL A 190 -8.67 12.04 -2.91
N CYS A 191 -7.36 12.17 -3.02
CA CYS A 191 -6.66 13.45 -2.92
C CYS A 191 -6.39 14.02 -4.33
N GLY A 192 -6.91 15.22 -4.56
CA GLY A 192 -6.56 16.04 -5.72
C GLY A 192 -5.43 17.01 -5.38
N THR A 193 -5.13 17.93 -6.30
CA THR A 193 -4.07 18.94 -6.12
C THR A 193 -4.45 20.06 -5.15
N ASN A 194 -5.74 20.28 -4.93
CA ASN A 194 -6.25 21.37 -4.11
C ASN A 194 -7.49 21.00 -3.27
N LYS A 195 -7.88 19.74 -3.24
CA LYS A 195 -9.07 19.25 -2.54
C LYS A 195 -8.94 17.79 -2.16
N ILE A 196 -9.76 17.35 -1.22
CA ILE A 196 -9.96 15.93 -0.90
C ILE A 196 -11.45 15.62 -1.06
N ALA A 197 -11.76 14.53 -1.74
CA ALA A 197 -13.11 14.00 -1.87
C ALA A 197 -13.22 12.64 -1.22
N TRP A 198 -14.42 12.31 -0.72
CA TRP A 198 -14.68 11.02 -0.14
C TRP A 198 -16.10 10.52 -0.43
N ALA A 199 -16.26 9.20 -0.40
CA ALA A 199 -17.53 8.50 -0.48
C ALA A 199 -17.60 7.43 0.61
N SER A 200 -18.63 7.49 1.45
CA SER A 200 -18.96 6.46 2.43
C SER A 200 -20.00 5.52 1.82
N VAL A 201 -19.68 4.23 1.76
CA VAL A 201 -20.54 3.21 1.14
C VAL A 201 -20.64 1.98 2.04
N ASP A 202 -21.86 1.51 2.26
CA ASP A 202 -22.12 0.29 3.03
C ASP A 202 -22.00 -0.98 2.18
N ARG A 203 -22.02 -2.13 2.85
CA ARG A 203 -22.00 -3.46 2.22
C ARG A 203 -23.21 -3.71 1.31
N GLY A 204 -24.32 -3.02 1.53
CA GLY A 204 -25.51 -3.05 0.69
C GLY A 204 -25.38 -2.25 -0.60
N MET A 205 -24.18 -1.75 -0.93
CA MET A 205 -23.91 -0.86 -2.07
C MET A 205 -24.71 0.44 -1.98
N THR A 206 -24.99 0.95 -0.78
CA THR A 206 -25.69 2.22 -0.56
C THR A 206 -24.71 3.32 -0.22
N VAL A 207 -24.81 4.45 -0.93
CA VAL A 207 -24.00 5.65 -0.66
C VAL A 207 -24.57 6.36 0.55
N LEU A 208 -23.85 6.33 1.67
CA LEU A 208 -24.25 6.96 2.94
C LEU A 208 -23.86 8.44 2.99
N ASP A 209 -22.66 8.75 2.52
CA ASP A 209 -22.13 10.11 2.46
C ASP A 209 -21.26 10.27 1.22
N TRP A 210 -21.28 11.46 0.61
CA TRP A 210 -20.51 11.74 -0.59
C TRP A 210 -20.24 13.23 -0.69
N GLN A 211 -18.98 13.64 -0.47
CA GLN A 211 -18.61 15.04 -0.31
C GLN A 211 -17.18 15.31 -0.77
N GLN A 212 -16.83 16.60 -0.84
CA GLN A 212 -15.47 17.06 -1.08
C GLN A 212 -15.21 18.35 -0.31
N LEU A 213 -13.95 18.57 0.07
CA LEU A 213 -13.50 19.77 0.77
C LEU A 213 -12.31 20.39 0.06
N GLN A 214 -12.37 21.71 -0.14
CA GLN A 214 -11.27 22.49 -0.69
C GLN A 214 -10.15 22.63 0.35
N CYS A 215 -8.91 22.41 -0.07
CA CYS A 215 -7.72 22.48 0.77
C CYS A 215 -6.81 23.62 0.24
N PRO A 216 -7.00 24.87 0.71
CA PRO A 216 -6.32 26.04 0.15
C PRO A 216 -4.80 26.02 0.33
N ASN A 217 -4.27 25.30 1.32
CA ASN A 217 -2.83 25.22 1.56
C ASN A 217 -2.13 24.17 0.68
N PHE A 218 -2.88 23.41 -0.11
CA PHE A 218 -2.31 22.39 -0.99
C PHE A 218 -1.69 23.05 -2.21
N LEU A 219 -0.42 22.69 -2.47
CA LEU A 219 0.38 23.22 -3.58
C LEU A 219 0.39 24.76 -3.70
N SER A 220 0.12 25.48 -2.61
CA SER A 220 0.05 26.94 -2.56
C SER A 220 1.44 27.56 -2.28
N GLY A 221 2.40 27.29 -3.17
CA GLY A 221 3.78 27.77 -3.03
C GLY A 221 4.65 26.85 -2.20
N THR A 222 5.23 27.36 -1.11
CA THR A 222 6.20 26.61 -0.29
C THR A 222 5.49 25.52 0.52
N TYR A 223 6.01 24.29 0.46
CA TYR A 223 5.48 23.19 1.27
C TYR A 223 5.66 23.49 2.77
N MET A 224 4.55 23.53 3.50
CA MET A 224 4.52 23.67 4.96
C MET A 224 3.69 22.55 5.58
N ALA A 225 4.34 21.65 6.33
CA ALA A 225 3.70 20.48 6.91
C ALA A 225 2.57 20.83 7.88
N SER A 226 2.71 21.91 8.67
CA SER A 226 1.67 22.39 9.59
C SER A 226 0.41 22.88 8.85
N ALA A 227 0.59 23.59 7.73
CA ALA A 227 -0.52 24.09 6.92
C ALA A 227 -1.29 22.93 6.23
N TYR A 228 -0.56 21.92 5.77
CA TYR A 228 -1.15 20.68 5.26
C TYR A 228 -1.92 19.94 6.36
N LEU A 229 -1.30 19.76 7.54
CA LEU A 229 -1.92 19.09 8.67
C LEU A 229 -3.24 19.76 9.07
N SER A 230 -3.30 21.10 9.03
CA SER A 230 -4.54 21.84 9.31
C SER A 230 -5.67 21.44 8.35
N ASN A 231 -5.42 21.41 7.03
CA ASN A 231 -6.44 21.02 6.07
C ASN A 231 -6.80 19.53 6.15
N VAL A 232 -5.81 18.65 6.33
CA VAL A 232 -6.08 17.21 6.46
C VAL A 232 -6.86 16.91 7.74
N SER A 233 -6.56 17.59 8.85
CA SER A 233 -7.29 17.43 10.11
C SER A 233 -8.76 17.88 10.00
N GLU A 234 -9.01 18.97 9.28
CA GLU A 234 -10.36 19.44 8.96
C GLU A 234 -11.13 18.37 8.17
N VAL A 235 -10.53 17.79 7.13
CA VAL A 235 -11.14 16.68 6.37
C VAL A 235 -11.42 15.49 7.29
N VAL A 236 -10.44 15.04 8.07
CA VAL A 236 -10.59 13.89 8.98
C VAL A 236 -11.72 14.10 9.99
N SER A 237 -11.94 15.34 10.45
CA SER A 237 -13.03 15.66 11.38
C SER A 237 -14.43 15.54 10.77
N LEU A 238 -14.53 15.57 9.43
CA LEU A 238 -15.78 15.43 8.69
C LEU A 238 -16.03 14.01 8.20
N LEU A 239 -15.02 13.13 8.22
CA LEU A 239 -15.17 11.76 7.74
C LEU A 239 -16.07 10.94 8.70
N PRO A 240 -17.05 10.19 8.18
CA PRO A 240 -17.83 9.29 9.01
C PRO A 240 -16.97 8.14 9.55
N SER A 241 -17.47 7.50 10.62
CA SER A 241 -16.85 6.28 11.14
C SER A 241 -17.11 5.11 10.20
N ALA A 242 -16.05 4.35 9.90
CA ALA A 242 -16.11 3.18 9.03
C ALA A 242 -15.11 2.11 9.47
N ASP A 243 -15.30 0.89 8.97
CA ASP A 243 -14.41 -0.23 9.26
C ASP A 243 -13.06 -0.06 8.56
N PHE A 244 -13.09 0.42 7.31
CA PHE A 244 -11.90 0.73 6.53
C PHE A 244 -11.96 2.11 5.85
N TYR A 245 -10.80 2.76 5.81
CA TYR A 245 -10.55 3.99 5.05
C TYR A 245 -9.65 3.66 3.86
N LEU A 246 -10.19 3.78 2.64
CA LEU A 246 -9.47 3.46 1.41
C LEU A 246 -8.88 4.74 0.80
N ILE A 247 -7.58 4.84 0.74
CA ILE A 247 -6.84 5.95 0.13
C ILE A 247 -6.39 5.54 -1.26
N GLU A 248 -6.60 6.44 -2.23
CA GLU A 248 -6.12 6.20 -3.58
C GLU A 248 -4.58 6.11 -3.65
N LYS A 249 -4.06 4.98 -4.13
CA LYS A 249 -2.65 4.85 -4.47
C LYS A 249 -2.41 5.21 -5.93
N GLN A 250 -1.94 6.43 -6.13
CA GLN A 250 -1.47 6.89 -7.45
C GLN A 250 -0.09 6.30 -7.79
N SER A 251 0.03 5.83 -9.03
CA SER A 251 1.25 5.30 -9.63
C SER A 251 1.92 6.41 -10.43
N PHE A 252 2.93 7.05 -9.83
CA PHE A 252 3.78 8.00 -10.53
C PHE A 252 5.10 7.33 -10.92
N SER A 253 5.59 7.62 -12.12
CA SER A 253 6.95 7.24 -12.49
C SER A 253 7.95 8.10 -11.71
N VAL A 254 8.82 7.47 -10.94
CA VAL A 254 9.88 8.13 -10.16
C VAL A 254 10.93 8.77 -11.08
N HIS A 255 10.95 8.38 -12.36
CA HIS A 255 11.91 8.90 -13.34
C HIS A 255 11.55 10.29 -13.88
N ASN A 256 10.31 10.75 -13.72
CA ASN A 256 9.90 12.08 -14.14
C ASN A 256 10.05 13.09 -12.99
N SER A 257 11.22 13.71 -12.90
CA SER A 257 11.54 14.70 -11.87
C SER A 257 10.65 15.95 -11.90
N ALA A 258 10.04 16.28 -13.06
CA ALA A 258 9.13 17.43 -13.16
C ALA A 258 7.84 17.24 -12.34
N LEU A 259 7.44 15.99 -12.08
CA LEU A 259 6.27 15.68 -11.25
C LEU A 259 6.58 15.62 -9.76
N PHE A 260 7.83 15.80 -9.35
CA PHE A 260 8.25 15.67 -7.95
C PHE A 260 7.43 16.51 -6.95
N PRO A 261 7.04 17.78 -7.24
CA PRO A 261 6.18 18.54 -6.34
C PRO A 261 4.81 17.88 -6.11
N ILE A 262 4.21 17.34 -7.18
CA ILE A 262 2.91 16.65 -7.12
C ILE A 262 3.07 15.32 -6.36
N ILE A 263 4.12 14.55 -6.66
CA ILE A 263 4.40 13.29 -5.96
C ILE A 263 4.58 13.55 -4.47
N THR A 264 5.38 14.55 -4.09
CA THR A 264 5.63 14.92 -2.69
C THR A 264 4.34 15.33 -2.00
N HIS A 265 3.52 16.17 -2.65
CA HIS A 265 2.21 16.56 -2.16
C HIS A 265 1.31 15.34 -1.88
N MET A 266 1.12 14.46 -2.87
CA MET A 266 0.26 13.28 -2.74
C MET A 266 0.76 12.35 -1.63
N ARG A 267 2.09 12.14 -1.52
CA ARG A 267 2.67 11.28 -0.47
C ARG A 267 2.58 11.91 0.91
N ALA A 268 2.69 13.23 1.03
CA ALA A 268 2.54 13.92 2.30
C ALA A 268 1.10 13.82 2.82
N VAL A 269 0.10 14.07 1.96
CA VAL A 269 -1.32 13.94 2.34
C VAL A 269 -1.67 12.49 2.65
N GLU A 270 -1.22 11.52 1.83
CA GLU A 270 -1.36 10.09 2.11
C GLU A 270 -0.81 9.76 3.52
N ALA A 271 0.42 10.13 3.82
CA ALA A 271 1.04 9.85 5.12
C ALA A 271 0.29 10.48 6.31
N MET A 272 -0.22 11.72 6.14
CA MET A 272 -1.01 12.37 7.18
C MET A 272 -2.35 11.67 7.42
N LEU A 273 -3.05 11.25 6.35
CA LEU A 273 -4.29 10.49 6.46
C LEU A 273 -4.06 9.15 7.17
N PHE A 274 -3.01 8.41 6.80
CA PHE A 274 -2.61 7.17 7.49
C PHE A 274 -2.37 7.42 8.98
N ALA A 275 -1.64 8.47 9.34
CA ALA A 275 -1.32 8.76 10.74
C ALA A 275 -2.52 9.24 11.56
N LEU A 276 -3.47 9.95 10.96
CA LEU A 276 -4.61 10.54 11.65
C LEU A 276 -5.81 9.59 11.77
N LEU A 277 -6.00 8.69 10.80
CA LEU A 277 -7.12 7.75 10.76
C LEU A 277 -6.83 6.42 11.45
N GLU A 278 -5.55 6.07 11.62
CA GLU A 278 -5.20 4.91 12.44
C GLU A 278 -5.45 5.20 13.93
N PRO A 279 -6.00 4.24 14.70
CA PRO A 279 -6.25 4.43 16.12
C PRO A 279 -4.96 4.71 16.90
N LYS A 280 -4.96 5.76 17.74
CA LYS A 280 -3.79 6.18 18.51
C LYS A 280 -3.30 5.19 19.58
N ASN A 281 -4.11 4.18 19.92
CA ASN A 281 -3.96 3.34 21.11
C ASN A 281 -3.94 1.82 20.86
N THR A 282 -3.70 1.33 19.64
CA THR A 282 -3.50 -0.10 19.42
C THR A 282 -2.11 -0.51 19.89
N LEU A 283 -2.00 -0.80 21.19
CA LEU A 283 -0.93 -1.61 21.75
C LEU A 283 -0.98 -2.99 21.09
N SER A 284 -0.36 -3.12 19.92
CA SER A 284 0.20 -4.36 19.35
C SER A 284 -0.56 -5.67 19.60
N ASP A 285 -1.88 -5.69 19.53
CA ASP A 285 -2.60 -6.93 19.28
C ASP A 285 -2.46 -7.20 17.79
N SER A 286 -1.54 -8.11 17.45
CA SER A 286 -1.28 -8.54 16.06
C SER A 286 -2.50 -9.13 15.35
N SER A 287 -3.64 -9.23 16.04
CA SER A 287 -4.89 -9.78 15.53
C SER A 287 -5.78 -8.75 14.83
N ILE A 288 -5.63 -7.44 15.08
CA ILE A 288 -6.52 -6.43 14.49
C ILE A 288 -5.89 -5.92 13.19
N PRO A 289 -6.62 -5.98 12.05
CA PRO A 289 -6.11 -5.48 10.79
C PRO A 289 -5.98 -3.93 10.82
N PRO A 290 -5.04 -3.36 10.05
CA PRO A 290 -4.97 -1.91 9.89
C PRO A 290 -6.25 -1.41 9.21
N ARG A 291 -6.74 -0.25 9.67
CA ARG A 291 -8.01 0.33 9.17
C ARG A 291 -7.80 1.16 7.92
N VAL A 292 -6.60 1.71 7.72
CA VAL A 292 -6.30 2.56 6.58
C VAL A 292 -5.59 1.76 5.50
N LEU A 293 -6.19 1.70 4.32
CA LEU A 293 -5.73 0.91 3.19
C LEU A 293 -5.45 1.80 1.99
N ASN A 294 -4.52 1.36 1.17
CA ASN A 294 -4.24 1.91 -0.14
C ASN A 294 -4.88 1.04 -1.21
N ILE A 295 -5.57 1.64 -2.17
CA ILE A 295 -6.12 0.95 -3.33
C ILE A 295 -5.54 1.48 -4.64
N ASN A 296 -5.12 0.58 -5.52
CA ASN A 296 -4.42 0.95 -6.76
C ASN A 296 -5.36 1.62 -7.78
N ARG A 297 -5.09 2.89 -8.12
CA ARG A 297 -5.84 3.67 -9.12
C ARG A 297 -5.99 2.96 -10.46
N ALA A 298 -4.95 2.27 -10.93
CA ALA A 298 -4.98 1.55 -12.20
C ALA A 298 -5.77 0.24 -12.14
N ALA A 299 -5.97 -0.34 -10.95
CA ALA A 299 -6.87 -1.48 -10.78
C ALA A 299 -8.33 -1.03 -10.90
N VAL A 300 -8.69 0.05 -10.20
CA VAL A 300 -10.02 0.69 -10.33
C VAL A 300 -10.28 1.12 -11.77
N GLY A 301 -9.29 1.75 -12.42
CA GLY A 301 -9.41 2.15 -13.83
C GLY A 301 -9.69 0.97 -14.78
N ARG A 302 -9.02 -0.18 -14.58
CA ARG A 302 -9.28 -1.40 -15.39
C ARG A 302 -10.66 -1.98 -15.14
N HIS A 303 -11.10 -2.00 -13.88
CA HIS A 303 -12.41 -2.51 -13.48
C HIS A 303 -13.56 -1.83 -14.23
N PHE A 304 -13.46 -0.52 -14.43
CA PHE A 304 -14.46 0.27 -15.13
C PHE A 304 -14.18 0.49 -16.62
N GLY A 305 -13.13 -0.13 -17.19
CA GLY A 305 -12.75 0.10 -18.59
C GLY A 305 -12.30 1.54 -18.89
N LEU A 306 -11.75 2.25 -17.90
CA LEU A 306 -11.30 3.64 -18.00
C LEU A 306 -9.82 3.78 -18.41
N LEU A 307 -9.09 2.69 -18.63
CA LEU A 307 -7.70 2.79 -19.08
C LEU A 307 -7.58 2.83 -20.60
N VAL A 308 -6.86 3.83 -21.11
CA VAL A 308 -6.42 3.93 -22.50
C VAL A 308 -4.89 4.00 -22.50
N GLY A 309 -4.25 2.87 -22.84
CA GLY A 309 -2.81 2.70 -22.64
C GLY A 309 -2.46 2.72 -21.15
N GLU A 310 -1.56 3.62 -20.75
CA GLU A 310 -1.16 3.84 -19.35
C GLU A 310 -1.96 4.97 -18.66
N SER A 311 -2.80 5.68 -19.41
CA SER A 311 -3.57 6.82 -18.90
C SER A 311 -5.00 6.42 -18.56
N ARG A 312 -5.53 7.00 -17.48
CA ARG A 312 -6.93 6.81 -17.05
C ARG A 312 -7.79 7.97 -17.55
N THR A 313 -8.94 7.68 -18.14
CA THR A 313 -9.95 8.66 -18.57
C THR A 313 -10.92 9.00 -17.44
N SER A 314 -11.73 10.05 -17.64
CA SER A 314 -12.74 10.49 -16.66
C SER A 314 -13.80 9.43 -16.41
N GLY A 315 -14.14 9.23 -15.14
CA GLY A 315 -15.20 8.33 -14.70
C GLY A 315 -16.60 8.95 -14.67
N THR A 316 -16.72 10.24 -15.02
CA THR A 316 -17.96 11.02 -14.84
C THR A 316 -19.16 10.42 -15.56
N HIS A 317 -18.98 9.91 -16.78
CA HIS A 317 -20.08 9.29 -17.53
C HIS A 317 -20.62 8.03 -16.83
N ILE A 318 -19.75 7.25 -16.18
CA ILE A 318 -20.16 6.05 -15.44
C ILE A 318 -21.01 6.47 -14.25
N ILE A 319 -20.60 7.49 -13.51
CA ILE A 319 -21.36 8.03 -12.37
C ILE A 319 -22.74 8.53 -12.81
N GLN A 320 -22.84 9.27 -13.91
CA GLN A 320 -24.12 9.70 -14.47
C GLN A 320 -25.04 8.51 -14.77
N GLN A 321 -24.50 7.45 -15.39
CA GLN A 321 -25.27 6.23 -15.65
C GLN A 321 -25.73 5.55 -14.36
N LEU A 322 -24.86 5.45 -13.34
CA LEU A 322 -25.22 4.87 -12.05
C LEU A 322 -26.36 5.65 -11.37
N MET A 323 -26.31 6.98 -11.39
CA MET A 323 -27.37 7.83 -10.83
C MET A 323 -28.70 7.71 -11.60
N ILE A 324 -28.66 7.52 -12.93
CA ILE A 324 -29.87 7.30 -13.74
C ILE A 324 -30.45 5.91 -13.45
N GLN A 325 -29.59 4.89 -13.36
CA GLN A 325 -29.99 3.51 -13.13
C GLN A 325 -30.57 3.29 -11.74
N SER A 326 -30.09 4.01 -10.71
CA SER A 326 -30.61 3.90 -9.34
C SER A 326 -32.06 4.37 -9.19
N VAL A 327 -32.58 5.15 -10.14
CA VAL A 327 -33.99 5.57 -10.18
C VAL A 327 -34.85 4.59 -11.00
N SER A 328 -34.21 3.69 -11.76
CA SER A 328 -34.89 2.70 -12.60
C SER A 328 -35.36 1.49 -11.78
N LYS A 329 -36.35 0.75 -12.29
CA LYS A 329 -36.85 -0.51 -11.68
C LYS A 329 -35.89 -1.71 -11.87
N LYS A 330 -34.70 -1.49 -12.44
CA LYS A 330 -33.69 -2.54 -12.67
C LYS A 330 -32.78 -2.66 -11.43
N PRO A 331 -32.15 -3.82 -11.18
CA PRO A 331 -31.16 -3.93 -10.13
C PRO A 331 -30.02 -2.93 -10.40
N SER A 332 -29.86 -1.97 -9.48
CA SER A 332 -28.84 -0.94 -9.53
C SER A 332 -27.51 -1.48 -8.98
N ARG A 333 -26.42 -1.13 -9.65
CA ARG A 333 -25.06 -1.45 -9.20
C ARG A 333 -24.70 -0.73 -7.89
N VAL A 334 -25.32 0.42 -7.64
CA VAL A 334 -25.16 1.22 -6.41
C VAL A 334 -26.47 1.97 -6.13
N ASN A 335 -26.83 2.10 -4.86
CA ASN A 335 -28.03 2.76 -4.39
C ASN A 335 -27.71 4.16 -3.86
N PHE A 336 -28.48 5.15 -4.30
CA PHE A 336 -28.33 6.53 -3.85
C PHE A 336 -29.57 6.98 -3.07
N PRO A 337 -29.42 7.49 -1.85
CA PRO A 337 -30.46 8.26 -1.18
C PRO A 337 -30.97 9.40 -2.05
N GLN A 338 -32.28 9.67 -2.01
CA GLN A 338 -32.91 10.71 -2.83
C GLN A 338 -32.28 12.10 -2.61
N GLU A 339 -31.88 12.40 -1.38
CA GLU A 339 -31.23 13.65 -1.01
C GLU A 339 -29.90 13.86 -1.75
N LEU A 340 -29.07 12.81 -1.84
CA LEU A 340 -27.81 12.85 -2.58
C LEU A 340 -28.03 12.97 -4.08
N LEU A 341 -29.04 12.29 -4.62
CA LEU A 341 -29.41 12.45 -6.03
C LEU A 341 -29.79 13.88 -6.35
N ILE A 342 -30.63 14.51 -5.51
CA ILE A 342 -31.05 15.91 -5.70
C ILE A 342 -29.84 16.85 -5.60
N LYS A 343 -29.00 16.68 -4.58
CA LYS A 343 -27.78 17.49 -4.34
C LYS A 343 -26.82 17.46 -5.54
N TYR A 344 -26.60 16.28 -6.12
CA TYR A 344 -25.59 16.09 -7.17
C TYR A 344 -26.15 16.05 -8.60
N ARG A 345 -27.47 16.09 -8.78
CA ARG A 345 -28.14 16.12 -10.09
C ARG A 345 -27.52 17.16 -11.03
N ASN A 346 -27.32 18.38 -10.52
CA ASN A 346 -26.82 19.50 -11.33
C ASN A 346 -25.28 19.51 -11.45
N HIS A 347 -24.57 18.88 -10.51
CA HIS A 347 -23.10 18.80 -10.52
C HIS A 347 -22.57 18.00 -11.71
N PHE A 348 -23.34 17.01 -12.16
CA PHE A 348 -22.94 16.12 -13.25
C PHE A 348 -23.75 16.33 -14.54
N GLN A 349 -24.75 17.21 -14.57
CA GLN A 349 -25.59 17.43 -15.76
C GLN A 349 -24.98 18.39 -16.78
N MET A 350 -24.10 19.29 -16.36
CA MET A 350 -23.47 20.25 -17.24
C MET A 350 -21.97 19.96 -17.35
N ASP A 351 -21.44 20.08 -18.56
CA ASP A 351 -20.05 19.89 -18.99
C ASP A 351 -19.10 20.96 -18.39
N HIS A 352 -19.28 21.27 -17.10
CA HIS A 352 -18.52 22.24 -16.36
C HIS A 352 -17.14 21.65 -16.10
N ARG A 353 -16.19 22.13 -16.90
CA ARG A 353 -14.76 21.82 -16.94
C ARG A 353 -13.98 21.88 -15.61
N ARG A 354 -14.62 22.02 -14.44
CA ARG A 354 -13.91 22.26 -13.17
C ARG A 354 -14.64 21.62 -11.98
N GLY A 355 -14.33 20.35 -11.72
CA GLY A 355 -14.08 19.99 -10.33
C GLY A 355 -14.92 18.90 -9.67
N GLY A 356 -15.34 17.87 -10.41
CA GLY A 356 -15.97 16.67 -9.84
C GLY A 356 -15.16 15.37 -9.98
N GLU A 357 -13.95 15.39 -10.55
CA GLU A 357 -13.19 14.15 -10.83
C GLU A 357 -12.84 13.38 -9.56
N GLU A 358 -12.37 14.06 -8.51
CA GLU A 358 -12.05 13.41 -7.23
C GLU A 358 -13.29 12.81 -6.57
N LEU A 359 -14.44 13.49 -6.72
CA LEU A 359 -15.74 13.03 -6.22
C LEU A 359 -16.20 11.77 -6.96
N CYS A 360 -16.10 11.76 -8.30
CA CYS A 360 -16.34 10.58 -9.13
C CYS A 360 -15.41 9.43 -8.76
N ASP A 361 -14.11 9.71 -8.67
CA ASP A 361 -13.07 8.72 -8.37
C ASP A 361 -13.28 8.09 -6.99
N ALA A 362 -13.67 8.88 -5.97
CA ALA A 362 -13.94 8.36 -4.63
C ALA A 362 -15.09 7.35 -4.65
N LEU A 363 -16.18 7.64 -5.36
CA LEU A 363 -17.32 6.73 -5.46
C LEU A 363 -17.00 5.49 -6.30
N LEU A 364 -16.35 5.65 -7.46
CA LEU A 364 -15.92 4.51 -8.28
C LEU A 364 -14.97 3.60 -7.51
N GLN A 365 -14.03 4.16 -6.75
CA GLN A 365 -13.12 3.40 -5.91
C GLN A 365 -13.87 2.58 -4.84
N ALA A 366 -14.90 3.16 -4.20
CA ALA A 366 -15.73 2.43 -3.23
C ALA A 366 -16.51 1.27 -3.87
N VAL A 367 -17.12 1.52 -5.04
CA VAL A 367 -17.86 0.49 -5.80
C VAL A 367 -16.92 -0.63 -6.25
N ALA A 368 -15.75 -0.29 -6.79
CA ALA A 368 -14.76 -1.28 -7.20
C ALA A 368 -14.24 -2.13 -6.03
N PHE A 369 -14.12 -1.57 -4.83
CA PHE A 369 -13.69 -2.32 -3.66
C PHE A 369 -14.63 -3.51 -3.39
N TYR A 370 -15.94 -3.25 -3.27
CA TYR A 370 -16.91 -4.31 -3.01
C TYR A 370 -17.05 -5.31 -4.16
N GLU A 371 -16.98 -4.84 -5.41
CA GLU A 371 -17.13 -5.73 -6.57
C GLU A 371 -15.90 -6.61 -6.80
N LEU A 372 -14.70 -6.06 -6.68
CA LEU A 372 -13.47 -6.85 -6.80
C LEU A 372 -13.33 -7.84 -5.65
N LEU A 373 -13.88 -7.54 -4.48
CA LEU A 373 -14.06 -8.50 -3.40
C LEU A 373 -15.04 -9.61 -3.82
N ASN A 374 -16.20 -9.31 -4.38
CA ASN A 374 -17.17 -10.34 -4.77
C ASN A 374 -16.72 -11.22 -5.95
N GLU A 375 -16.12 -10.64 -7.00
CA GLU A 375 -15.61 -11.36 -8.18
C GLU A 375 -14.52 -12.37 -7.81
N SER A 376 -13.81 -12.12 -6.72
CA SER A 376 -12.80 -13.05 -6.25
C SER A 376 -13.36 -14.25 -5.47
N SER A 377 -14.63 -14.22 -5.05
CA SER A 377 -15.30 -15.34 -4.37
C SER A 377 -15.88 -16.39 -5.32
N SER A 378 -15.96 -16.07 -6.62
CA SER A 378 -16.43 -16.95 -7.70
C SER A 378 -15.25 -17.55 -8.47
#